data_AF-A0A495PU62-F1
#
_entry.id   AF-A0A495PU62-F1
#
_cell.length_a   1.000
_cell.length_b   1.000
_cell.length_c   1.000
_cell.angle_alpha   90.00
_cell.angle_beta   90.00
_cell.angle_gamma   90.00
#
_symmetry.space_group_name_H-M   'P 1'
#
loop_
_entity.id
_entity.type
_entity.pdbx_description
1 polymer ?
#
loop_
_entity_poly.entity_id
_entity_poly.type
_entity_poly.pdbx_seq_one_letter_code
_entity_poly.pdbx_strand_id
1 'polypeptide(L)'
;MELEGLKKRCFFEKKKAISKEYELLEDLVQELQSRELPPEVVVDLNEEIFRLNAVIDNHLKLYFYIKLVKKKVLKKLIKDLEIVPKNYYRNLWLALGMCVFGLPLGIVLSTILDNISAIAMGLPIGLAIGVFVGSEMDKRAQENNRQLELEIN
;
A
#
# COMPACT_ATOMS: atom_id res chain seq x y z
N MET A 1 6.84 15.84 -19.29
CA MET A 1 6.92 16.46 -17.96
C MET A 1 7.58 15.46 -17.05
N GLU A 2 8.51 15.91 -16.22
CA GLU A 2 9.24 15.06 -15.27
C GLU A 2 8.66 15.21 -13.86
N LEU A 3 8.76 14.17 -13.05
CA LEU A 3 8.29 14.18 -11.66
C LEU A 3 9.29 14.96 -10.77
N GLU A 4 8.80 15.94 -10.03
CA GLU A 4 9.61 16.75 -9.12
C GLU A 4 10.11 15.94 -7.92
N GLY A 5 11.31 16.27 -7.44
CA GLY A 5 11.86 15.70 -6.21
C GLY A 5 11.30 16.35 -4.94
N LEU A 6 11.37 15.62 -3.83
CA LEU A 6 11.09 16.19 -2.52
C LEU A 6 12.20 17.14 -2.04
N LYS A 7 11.81 18.20 -1.34
CA LYS A 7 12.75 19.13 -0.69
C LYS A 7 13.55 18.37 0.37
N LYS A 8 14.89 18.41 0.31
CA LYS A 8 15.73 17.80 1.36
C LYS A 8 15.38 18.35 2.75
N ARG A 9 15.05 17.46 3.69
CA ARG A 9 14.75 17.80 5.10
C ARG A 9 15.67 17.04 6.04
N CYS A 10 16.30 17.76 6.97
CA CYS A 10 17.00 17.15 8.09
C CYS A 10 16.11 17.19 9.33
N PHE A 11 15.65 16.02 9.78
CA PHE A 11 14.89 15.91 11.02
C PHE A 11 15.84 15.69 12.21
N PHE A 12 15.66 16.46 13.27
CA PHE A 12 16.37 16.22 14.54
C PHE A 12 16.00 14.86 15.14
N GLU A 13 16.93 14.20 15.85
CA GLU A 13 16.81 12.83 16.39
C GLU A 13 15.50 12.55 17.16
N LYS A 14 14.91 13.56 17.82
CA LYS A 14 13.62 13.45 18.54
C LYS A 14 12.41 13.16 17.63
N LYS A 15 12.56 13.23 16.30
CA LYS A 15 11.49 13.01 15.30
C LYS A 15 11.73 11.77 14.42
N LYS A 16 12.33 10.70 14.97
CA LYS A 16 12.64 9.44 14.26
C LYS A 16 11.47 8.82 13.47
N ALA A 17 10.23 8.97 13.94
CA ALA A 17 9.05 8.47 13.20
C ALA A 17 8.73 9.29 11.95
N ILE A 18 9.01 10.60 11.98
CA ILE A 18 8.79 11.51 10.86
C ILE A 18 9.87 11.30 9.81
N SER A 19 11.14 11.14 10.23
CA SER A 19 12.24 10.88 9.30
C SER A 19 12.02 9.60 8.50
N LYS A 20 11.68 8.50 9.17
CA LYS A 20 11.38 7.22 8.49
C LYS A 20 10.25 7.32 7.48
N GLU A 21 9.17 8.01 7.84
CA GLU A 21 8.03 8.19 6.95
C GLU A 21 8.37 9.07 5.74
N TYR A 22 9.25 10.06 5.94
CA TYR A 22 9.74 10.93 4.88
C TYR A 22 10.71 10.22 3.95
N GLU A 23 11.65 9.45 4.49
CA GLU A 23 12.59 8.59 3.75
C GLU A 23 11.81 7.63 2.84
N LEU A 24 10.78 6.94 3.37
CA LEU A 24 9.92 6.07 2.55
C LEU A 24 9.21 6.81 1.41
N LEU A 25 8.82 8.07 1.62
CA LEU A 25 8.20 8.88 0.57
C LEU A 25 9.24 9.37 -0.45
N GLU A 26 10.45 9.70 -0.01
CA GLU A 26 11.58 10.03 -0.90
C GLU A 26 11.94 8.84 -1.78
N ASP A 27 12.09 7.65 -1.20
CA ASP A 27 12.37 6.42 -1.94
C ASP A 27 11.26 6.15 -2.96
N LEU A 28 9.99 6.34 -2.58
CA LEU A 28 8.86 6.18 -3.50
C LEU A 28 8.94 7.16 -4.67
N VAL A 29 9.21 8.44 -4.41
CA VAL A 29 9.32 9.44 -5.48
C VAL A 29 10.52 9.14 -6.39
N GLN A 30 11.66 8.72 -5.84
CA GLN A 30 12.84 8.32 -6.61
C GLN A 30 12.56 7.12 -7.52
N GLU A 31 11.85 6.10 -7.01
CA GLU A 31 11.44 4.95 -7.81
C GLU A 31 10.45 5.34 -8.91
N LEU A 32 9.56 6.31 -8.66
CA LEU A 32 8.63 6.82 -9.67
C LEU A 32 9.31 7.67 -10.74
N GLN A 33 10.42 8.33 -10.42
CA GLN A 33 11.21 9.11 -11.38
C GLN A 33 11.91 8.23 -12.43
N SER A 34 12.23 6.98 -12.09
CA SER A 34 12.84 6.01 -13.03
C SER A 34 11.82 5.28 -13.90
N ARG A 35 10.52 5.54 -13.71
CA ARG A 35 9.42 4.89 -14.43
C ARG A 35 8.76 5.86 -15.42
N GLU A 36 8.25 5.31 -16.52
CA GLU A 36 7.43 6.06 -17.46
C GLU A 36 6.00 6.19 -16.91
N LEU A 37 5.62 7.42 -16.52
CA LEU A 37 4.31 7.74 -15.98
C LEU A 37 3.50 8.59 -16.98
N PRO A 38 2.16 8.38 -17.08
CA PRO A 38 1.32 9.24 -17.89
C PRO A 38 1.38 10.71 -17.44
N PRO A 39 1.36 11.69 -18.37
CA PRO A 39 1.48 13.10 -18.03
C PRO A 39 0.44 13.58 -17.00
N GLU A 40 -0.79 13.07 -17.09
CA GLU A 40 -1.87 13.39 -16.15
C GLU A 40 -1.51 12.99 -14.71
N VAL A 41 -0.92 11.81 -14.52
CA VAL A 41 -0.47 11.34 -13.21
C VAL A 41 0.69 12.18 -12.72
N VAL A 42 1.65 12.53 -13.58
CA VAL A 42 2.80 13.38 -13.21
C VAL A 42 2.34 14.76 -12.72
N VAL A 43 1.38 15.39 -13.39
CA VAL A 43 0.82 16.69 -12.98
C VAL A 43 0.18 16.60 -11.59
N ASP A 44 -0.67 15.61 -11.36
CA ASP A 44 -1.34 15.41 -10.07
C ASP A 44 -0.32 15.15 -8.93
N LEU A 45 0.70 14.32 -9.20
CA LEU A 45 1.74 14.02 -8.21
C LEU A 45 2.59 15.24 -7.89
N ASN A 46 2.98 16.02 -8.91
CA ASN A 46 3.74 17.26 -8.72
C ASN A 46 2.96 18.28 -7.87
N GLU A 47 1.63 18.37 -8.04
CA GLU A 47 0.82 19.25 -7.20
C GLU A 47 0.86 18.85 -5.72
N GLU A 48 0.78 17.55 -5.40
CA GLU A 48 0.87 17.06 -4.03
C GLU A 48 2.29 17.20 -3.44
N ILE A 49 3.33 17.00 -4.26
CA ILE A 49 4.74 17.24 -3.89
C ILE A 49 4.99 18.72 -3.59
N PHE A 50 4.48 19.61 -4.45
CA PHE A 50 4.59 21.06 -4.26
C PHE A 50 3.93 21.50 -2.95
N ARG A 51 2.72 21.00 -2.67
CA ARG A 51 2.00 21.27 -1.41
C ARG A 51 2.81 20.80 -0.20
N LEU A 52 3.42 19.61 -0.27
CA LEU A 52 4.27 19.12 0.82
C LEU A 52 5.51 19.98 0.99
N ASN A 53 6.21 20.32 -0.09
CA ASN A 53 7.42 21.13 -0.09
C ASN A 53 7.20 22.53 0.51
N ALA A 54 6.00 23.09 0.36
CA ALA A 54 5.61 24.36 0.98
C ALA A 54 5.41 24.29 2.52
N VAL A 55 5.26 23.09 3.11
CA VAL A 55 5.07 22.94 4.55
C VAL A 55 6.38 23.16 5.32
N ILE A 56 6.35 24.05 6.30
CA ILE A 56 7.49 24.37 7.18
C ILE A 56 7.91 23.14 8.01
N ASP A 57 9.23 22.92 8.14
CA ASP A 57 9.82 21.72 8.75
C ASP A 57 9.45 21.51 10.24
N ASN A 58 9.19 22.61 10.96
CA ASN A 58 8.77 22.58 12.37
C ASN A 58 7.25 22.58 12.57
N HIS A 59 6.46 22.47 11.51
CA HIS A 59 5.02 22.45 11.62
C HIS A 59 4.53 21.18 12.37
N LEU A 60 3.68 21.36 13.38
CA LEU A 60 3.16 20.26 14.22
C LEU A 60 2.45 19.15 13.41
N LYS A 61 1.82 19.52 12.29
CA LYS A 61 1.09 18.57 11.41
C LYS A 61 1.93 18.05 10.24
N LEU A 62 3.23 18.32 10.17
CA LEU A 62 4.07 17.85 9.06
C LEU A 62 3.97 16.34 8.85
N TYR A 63 4.03 15.57 9.94
CA TYR A 63 3.86 14.12 9.90
C TYR A 63 2.54 13.68 9.24
N PHE A 64 1.44 14.36 9.56
CA PHE A 64 0.13 14.08 8.96
C PHE A 64 0.12 14.39 7.47
N TYR A 65 0.73 15.51 7.05
CA TYR A 65 0.83 15.86 5.64
C TYR A 65 1.67 14.85 4.85
N ILE A 66 2.80 14.39 5.38
CA ILE A 66 3.62 13.35 4.75
C ILE A 66 2.79 12.08 4.53
N LYS A 67 2.09 11.60 5.57
CA LYS A 67 1.21 10.42 5.46
C LYS A 67 0.08 10.61 4.47
N LEU A 68 -0.53 11.79 4.45
CA LEU A 68 -1.63 12.12 3.55
C LEU A 68 -1.17 12.13 2.09
N VAL A 69 -0.01 12.73 1.81
CA VAL A 69 0.59 12.74 0.46
C VAL A 69 0.96 11.32 0.06
N LYS A 70 1.69 10.55 0.90
CA LYS A 70 2.00 9.14 0.65
C LYS A 70 0.75 8.34 0.26
N LYS A 71 -0.32 8.47 1.05
CA LYS A 71 -1.60 7.78 0.79
C LYS A 71 -2.24 8.20 -0.54
N LYS A 72 -2.22 9.49 -0.87
CA LYS A 72 -2.77 9.98 -2.14
C LYS A 72 -1.98 9.49 -3.34
N VAL A 73 -0.66 9.59 -3.28
CA VAL A 73 0.26 9.09 -4.31
C VAL A 73 -0.02 7.61 -4.56
N LEU A 74 0.01 6.78 -3.52
CA LEU A 74 -0.27 5.35 -3.65
C LEU A 74 -1.67 5.06 -4.19
N LYS A 75 -2.69 5.77 -3.72
CA LYS A 75 -4.06 5.57 -4.21
C LYS A 75 -4.15 5.86 -5.71
N LYS A 76 -3.46 6.89 -6.19
CA LYS A 76 -3.43 7.25 -7.62
C LYS A 76 -2.71 6.18 -8.42
N LEU A 77 -1.54 5.73 -7.96
CA LEU A 77 -0.77 4.66 -8.61
C LEU A 77 -1.56 3.35 -8.72
N ILE A 78 -2.19 2.92 -7.62
CA ILE A 78 -2.97 1.68 -7.58
C ILE A 78 -4.20 1.78 -8.48
N LYS A 79 -4.88 2.93 -8.48
CA LYS A 79 -6.14 3.10 -9.23
C LYS A 79 -5.92 3.27 -10.73
N ASP A 80 -4.96 4.12 -11.11
CA ASP A 80 -4.84 4.58 -12.49
C ASP A 80 -3.80 3.76 -13.27
N LEU A 81 -2.78 3.22 -12.59
CA LEU A 81 -1.67 2.48 -13.22
C LEU A 81 -1.56 1.02 -12.77
N GLU A 82 -2.38 0.60 -11.80
CA GLU A 82 -2.28 -0.70 -11.13
C GLU A 82 -0.88 -0.96 -10.54
N ILE A 83 -0.14 0.12 -10.24
CA ILE A 83 1.17 0.02 -9.60
C ILE A 83 0.97 -0.13 -8.09
N VAL A 84 1.48 -1.22 -7.53
CA VAL A 84 1.25 -1.60 -6.13
C VAL A 84 2.56 -1.74 -5.36
N PRO A 85 2.58 -1.42 -4.05
CA PRO A 85 3.68 -1.80 -3.16
C PRO A 85 3.88 -3.30 -3.09
N LYS A 86 5.07 -3.72 -2.67
CA LYS A 86 5.34 -5.12 -2.37
C LYS A 86 4.37 -5.66 -1.33
N ASN A 87 3.87 -6.88 -1.53
CA ASN A 87 2.92 -7.59 -0.66
C ASN A 87 1.55 -6.90 -0.50
N TYR A 88 1.18 -5.96 -1.37
CA TYR A 88 -0.07 -5.23 -1.26
C TYR A 88 -1.29 -6.16 -1.29
N TYR A 89 -1.40 -7.02 -2.32
CA TYR A 89 -2.55 -7.90 -2.47
C TYR A 89 -2.55 -9.02 -1.43
N ARG A 90 -1.38 -9.55 -1.07
CA ARG A 90 -1.24 -10.50 0.03
C ARG A 90 -1.79 -9.92 1.32
N ASN A 91 -1.40 -8.70 1.70
CA ASN A 91 -1.86 -8.06 2.93
C ASN A 91 -3.36 -7.72 2.86
N LEU A 92 -3.86 -7.30 1.70
CA LEU A 92 -5.29 -7.09 1.46
C LEU A 92 -6.10 -8.38 1.64
N TRP A 93 -5.68 -9.46 1.00
CA TRP A 93 -6.38 -10.75 1.06
C TRP A 93 -6.14 -11.52 2.36
N LEU A 94 -5.10 -11.19 3.13
CA LEU A 94 -4.93 -11.68 4.50
C LEU A 94 -6.09 -11.20 5.38
N ALA A 95 -6.48 -9.94 5.26
CA ALA A 95 -7.65 -9.40 5.97
C ALA A 95 -8.98 -9.91 5.39
N LEU A 96 -9.09 -9.98 4.06
CA LEU A 96 -10.37 -10.33 3.40
C LEU A 96 -10.64 -11.83 3.35
N GLY A 97 -9.62 -12.68 3.27
CA GLY A 97 -9.77 -14.12 3.03
C GLY A 97 -10.60 -14.84 4.09
N MET A 98 -10.49 -14.42 5.34
CA MET A 98 -11.33 -14.93 6.43
C MET A 98 -12.81 -14.60 6.23
N CYS A 99 -13.14 -13.41 5.75
CA CYS A 99 -14.52 -12.97 5.55
C CYS A 99 -15.11 -13.50 4.25
N VAL A 100 -14.35 -13.47 3.16
CA VAL A 100 -14.79 -13.82 1.80
C VAL A 100 -14.86 -15.34 1.62
N PHE A 101 -13.88 -16.07 2.15
CA PHE A 101 -13.81 -17.53 2.03
C PHE A 101 -14.11 -18.22 3.35
N GLY A 102 -13.50 -17.76 4.44
CA GLY A 102 -13.49 -18.52 5.69
C GLY A 102 -14.84 -18.66 6.35
N LEU A 103 -15.59 -17.56 6.50
CA LEU A 103 -16.93 -17.60 7.09
C LEU A 103 -17.91 -18.42 6.24
N PRO A 104 -18.04 -18.22 4.92
CA PRO A 104 -18.92 -19.06 4.09
C PRO A 104 -18.54 -20.54 4.13
N LEU A 105 -17.24 -20.87 4.01
CA LEU A 105 -16.77 -22.26 4.08
C LEU A 105 -17.05 -22.87 5.45
N GLY A 106 -16.86 -22.12 6.53
CA GLY A 106 -17.17 -22.56 7.89
C GLY A 106 -18.64 -22.94 8.07
N ILE A 107 -19.56 -22.14 7.53
CA ILE A 107 -21.02 -22.41 7.57
C ILE A 107 -21.35 -23.70 6.80
N VAL A 108 -20.77 -23.88 5.61
CA VAL A 108 -20.98 -25.08 4.80
C VAL A 108 -20.42 -26.31 5.52
N LEU A 109 -19.19 -26.25 6.04
CA LEU A 109 -18.57 -27.35 6.79
C LEU A 109 -19.35 -27.70 8.05
N SER A 110 -19.88 -26.71 8.77
CA SER A 110 -20.72 -26.93 9.93
C SER A 110 -22.00 -27.67 9.61
N THR A 111 -22.60 -27.39 8.45
CA THR A 111 -23.81 -28.05 7.98
C THR A 111 -23.53 -29.49 7.56
N ILE A 112 -22.42 -29.73 6.87
CA ILE A 112 -22.02 -31.07 6.38
C ILE A 112 -21.60 -31.98 7.54
N LEU A 113 -20.89 -31.44 8.52
CA LEU A 113 -20.34 -32.20 9.65
C LEU A 113 -21.30 -32.27 10.86
N ASP A 114 -22.47 -31.65 10.76
CA ASP A 114 -23.42 -31.47 11.86
C ASP A 114 -22.76 -30.97 13.15
N ASN A 115 -21.81 -30.04 13.00
CA ASN A 115 -20.99 -29.53 14.10
C ASN A 115 -20.74 -28.03 13.96
N ILE A 116 -21.37 -27.24 14.82
CA ILE A 116 -21.24 -25.78 14.86
C ILE A 116 -19.79 -25.33 15.12
N SER A 117 -18.99 -26.13 15.82
CA SER A 117 -17.57 -25.84 16.04
C SER A 117 -16.75 -25.88 14.74
N ALA A 118 -17.25 -26.53 13.68
CA ALA A 118 -16.57 -26.57 12.39
C ALA A 118 -16.56 -25.20 11.67
N ILE A 119 -17.39 -24.24 12.08
CA ILE A 119 -17.31 -22.85 11.59
C ILE A 119 -15.92 -22.27 11.87
N ALA A 120 -15.33 -22.60 13.02
CA ALA A 120 -14.01 -22.14 13.41
C ALA A 120 -12.90 -22.66 12.48
N MET A 121 -13.09 -23.81 11.82
CA MET A 121 -12.15 -24.34 10.83
C MET A 121 -12.21 -23.56 9.50
N GLY A 122 -13.33 -22.91 9.20
CA GLY A 122 -13.47 -22.08 8.02
C GLY A 122 -12.48 -20.91 8.01
N LEU A 123 -12.27 -20.24 9.14
CA LEU A 123 -11.36 -19.09 9.24
C LEU A 123 -9.91 -19.38 8.81
N PRO A 124 -9.20 -20.39 9.35
CA PRO A 124 -7.84 -20.71 8.91
C PRO A 124 -7.78 -21.18 7.45
N ILE A 125 -8.80 -21.88 6.95
CA ILE A 125 -8.89 -22.26 5.53
C ILE A 125 -9.04 -21.03 4.66
N GLY A 126 -9.96 -20.12 5.00
CA GLY A 126 -10.18 -18.89 4.26
C GLY A 126 -8.99 -17.95 4.29
N LEU A 127 -8.27 -17.89 5.41
CA LEU A 127 -7.00 -17.19 5.52
C LEU A 127 -5.96 -17.78 4.56
N ALA A 128 -5.79 -19.11 4.53
CA ALA A 128 -4.84 -19.77 3.64
C ALA A 128 -5.15 -19.51 2.16
N ILE A 129 -6.43 -19.60 1.78
CA ILE A 129 -6.90 -19.27 0.42
C ILE A 129 -6.63 -17.79 0.12
N GLY A 130 -6.95 -16.89 1.04
CA GLY A 130 -6.70 -15.46 0.90
C GLY A 130 -5.22 -15.15 0.67
N VAL A 131 -4.33 -15.71 1.49
CA VAL A 131 -2.88 -15.54 1.33
C VAL A 131 -2.40 -16.05 -0.03
N PHE A 132 -2.90 -17.21 -0.48
CA PHE A 132 -2.55 -17.76 -1.79
C PHE A 132 -3.01 -16.83 -2.93
N VAL A 133 -4.29 -16.43 -2.95
CA VAL A 133 -4.85 -15.53 -3.96
C VAL A 133 -4.11 -14.20 -3.98
N GLY A 134 -3.89 -13.60 -2.81
CA GLY A 134 -3.16 -12.33 -2.70
C GLY A 134 -1.71 -12.43 -3.17
N SER A 135 -1.01 -13.52 -2.85
CA SER A 135 0.37 -13.74 -3.29
C SER A 135 0.48 -13.93 -4.80
N GLU A 136 -0.49 -14.61 -5.41
CA GLU A 136 -0.56 -14.79 -6.87
C GLU A 136 -0.84 -13.46 -7.58
N MET A 137 -1.68 -12.59 -7.01
CA MET A 137 -1.89 -11.23 -7.53
C MET A 137 -0.64 -10.36 -7.43
N ASP A 138 0.09 -10.43 -6.30
CA ASP A 138 1.37 -9.73 -6.15
C ASP A 138 2.43 -10.25 -7.15
N LYS A 139 2.46 -11.57 -7.39
CA LYS A 139 3.35 -12.16 -8.40
C LYS A 139 3.05 -11.64 -9.80
N ARG A 140 1.77 -11.55 -10.18
CA ARG A 140 1.36 -10.96 -11.47
C ARG A 140 1.70 -9.49 -11.56
N ALA A 141 1.57 -8.72 -10.48
CA ALA A 141 2.01 -7.33 -10.46
C ALA A 141 3.52 -7.21 -10.70
N GLN A 142 4.30 -8.10 -10.11
CA GLN A 142 5.76 -8.19 -10.32
C GLN A 142 6.10 -8.55 -11.77
N GLU A 143 5.48 -9.59 -12.33
CA GLU A 143 5.69 -10.04 -13.72
C GLU A 143 5.35 -8.96 -14.75
N ASN A 144 4.36 -8.11 -14.46
CA ASN A 144 3.97 -6.99 -15.32
C ASN A 144 4.78 -5.71 -15.07
N ASN A 145 5.85 -5.75 -14.26
CA ASN A 145 6.64 -4.58 -13.85
C ASN A 145 5.81 -3.48 -13.14
N ARG A 146 4.68 -3.85 -12.52
CA ARG A 146 3.76 -2.98 -11.77
C ARG A 146 3.93 -3.09 -10.25
N GLN A 147 4.94 -3.80 -9.77
CA GLN A 147 5.26 -3.84 -8.35
C GLN A 147 6.37 -2.84 -8.03
N LEU A 148 6.20 -2.07 -6.97
CA LEU A 148 7.24 -1.22 -6.38
C LEU A 148 8.22 -2.06 -5.56
N GLU A 149 9.48 -1.64 -5.48
CA GLU A 149 10.48 -2.32 -4.64
C GLU A 149 10.19 -2.17 -3.15
N LEU A 150 9.46 -1.11 -2.80
CA LEU A 150 9.15 -0.72 -1.42
C LEU A 150 7.96 -1.52 -0.85
N GLU A 151 8.10 -1.93 0.40
CA GLU A 151 6.99 -2.42 1.21
C GLU A 151 6.44 -1.27 2.07
N ILE A 152 5.14 -1.00 1.94
CA ILE A 152 4.50 0.11 2.64
C ILE A 152 3.53 -0.44 3.67
N ASN A 153 3.89 -0.27 4.94
CA ASN A 153 3.03 -0.50 6.10
C ASN A 153 2.19 0.74 6.46
#